data_AF-A0A5M9HTW0-F1
#
_entry.id   AF-A0A5M9HTW0-F1
#
_cell.length_a   1.000
_cell.length_b   1.000
_cell.length_c   1.000
_cell.angle_alpha   90.00
_cell.angle_beta   90.00
_cell.angle_gamma   90.00
#
_symmetry.space_group_name_H-M   'P 1'
#
loop_
_entity.id
_entity.type
_entity.pdbx_description
1 polymer ?
#
loop_
_entity_poly.entity_id
_entity_poly.type
_entity_poly.pdbx_seq_one_letter_code
_entity_poly.pdbx_strand_id
1 'polypeptide(L)'
;MSERLDHILKQALTPDQKPDLLLNQKILNQIKEKDQMKIRKRKWVPGIVFSLVIILAAGTGVAYAAYKLLNPGEAAERVGDERLARAFSEEGAMEINETQHFENFDVTLLGIASGENVAEHVTEKNGDILSDRSYIVTAITRTDGNPMPENLSDAAYDNMRFFISPLIQGCDPIRVNIVSMDGVYTEFVQDGTLYRLTECSNIEIFADRTVYFCVSDADQSSAFGYNEEAYKFDNTTGAIRRRENYEGINALFVLPLDKDLADPEAAEEYLSVFETDEESEDDYAAWSREADAFMSEITPENIEQYADRIEE
;
A
#
# COMPACT_ATOMS: atom_id res chain seq x y z
N MET A 1 -52.05 24.21 -33.71
CA MET A 1 -50.86 24.51 -32.88
C MET A 1 -49.86 25.19 -33.80
N SER A 2 -49.31 26.35 -33.41
CA SER A 2 -48.52 27.18 -34.33
C SER A 2 -47.09 26.67 -34.46
N GLU A 3 -46.54 26.66 -35.68
CA GLU A 3 -45.16 26.22 -35.95
C GLU A 3 -44.11 26.98 -35.13
N ARG A 4 -44.45 28.20 -34.68
CA ARG A 4 -43.63 29.00 -33.78
C ARG A 4 -43.46 28.35 -32.40
N LEU A 5 -44.48 27.64 -31.90
CA LEU A 5 -44.40 26.91 -30.63
C LEU A 5 -43.48 25.69 -30.76
N ASP A 6 -43.60 24.94 -31.85
CA ASP A 6 -42.73 23.80 -32.14
C ASP A 6 -41.28 24.23 -32.30
N HIS A 7 -41.02 25.36 -32.95
CA HIS A 7 -39.66 25.84 -33.15
C HIS A 7 -39.00 26.28 -31.83
N ILE A 8 -39.77 26.89 -30.92
CA ILE A 8 -39.30 27.28 -29.58
C ILE A 8 -39.06 26.03 -28.72
N LEU A 9 -39.94 25.03 -28.77
CA LEU A 9 -39.76 23.77 -28.03
C LEU A 9 -38.49 23.05 -28.49
N LYS A 10 -38.28 22.97 -29.81
CA LYS A 10 -37.12 22.28 -30.38
C LYS A 10 -35.81 22.99 -30.00
N GLN A 11 -35.81 24.31 -29.96
CA GLN A 11 -34.64 25.09 -29.54
C GLN A 11 -34.37 25.00 -28.03
N ALA A 12 -35.42 24.90 -27.20
CA ALA A 12 -35.28 24.75 -25.75
C ALA A 12 -34.92 23.31 -25.31
N LEU A 13 -35.23 22.30 -26.12
CA LEU A 13 -35.01 20.88 -25.83
C LEU A 13 -33.79 20.28 -26.56
N THR A 14 -33.11 21.05 -27.42
CA THR A 14 -31.84 20.62 -28.00
C THR A 14 -30.73 20.99 -27.01
N PRO A 15 -30.01 20.01 -26.41
CA PRO A 15 -28.97 20.30 -25.43
C PRO A 15 -27.82 21.06 -26.11
N ASP A 16 -27.46 22.24 -25.59
CA ASP A 16 -26.34 23.06 -26.10
C ASP A 16 -24.97 22.58 -25.58
N GLN A 17 -24.96 21.50 -24.79
CA GLN A 17 -23.76 20.86 -24.30
C GLN A 17 -23.67 19.45 -24.89
N LYS A 18 -22.61 19.21 -25.66
CA LYS A 18 -22.18 17.83 -25.95
C LYS A 18 -21.89 17.15 -24.62
N PRO A 19 -22.32 15.89 -24.42
CA PRO A 19 -22.01 15.17 -23.20
C PRO A 19 -20.49 15.10 -23.04
N ASP A 20 -20.03 15.34 -21.81
CA ASP A 20 -18.63 15.23 -21.43
C ASP A 20 -18.04 13.89 -21.91
N LEU A 21 -16.82 13.92 -22.46
CA LEU A 21 -16.13 12.73 -22.95
C LEU A 21 -16.00 11.68 -21.86
N LEU A 22 -15.81 12.13 -20.61
CA LEU A 22 -15.76 11.28 -19.42
C LEU A 22 -17.09 10.59 -19.13
N LEU A 23 -18.21 11.27 -19.34
CA LEU A 23 -19.54 10.67 -19.16
C LEU A 23 -19.82 9.62 -20.23
N ASN A 24 -19.42 9.89 -21.48
CA ASN A 24 -19.53 8.92 -22.56
C ASN A 24 -18.62 7.70 -22.34
N GLN A 25 -17.42 7.89 -21.84
CA GLN A 25 -16.54 6.78 -21.44
C GLN A 25 -17.11 5.99 -20.27
N LYS A 26 -17.67 6.63 -19.24
CA LYS A 26 -18.37 5.94 -18.14
C LYS A 26 -19.55 5.10 -18.63
N ILE A 27 -20.37 5.65 -19.54
CA ILE A 27 -21.50 4.92 -20.12
C ILE A 27 -21.00 3.76 -20.98
N LEU A 28 -19.97 3.95 -21.80
CA LEU A 28 -19.37 2.90 -22.62
C LEU A 28 -18.75 1.79 -21.77
N ASN A 29 -18.08 2.13 -20.66
CA ASN A 29 -17.51 1.17 -19.72
C ASN A 29 -18.59 0.39 -18.97
N GLN A 30 -19.66 1.05 -18.51
CA GLN A 30 -20.81 0.37 -17.89
C GLN A 30 -21.57 -0.55 -18.85
N ILE A 31 -21.62 -0.20 -20.14
CA ILE A 31 -22.19 -1.07 -21.17
C ILE A 31 -21.24 -2.24 -21.47
N LYS A 32 -19.92 -2.02 -21.50
CA LYS A 32 -18.90 -3.07 -21.64
C LYS A 32 -18.92 -4.07 -20.48
N GLU A 33 -19.05 -3.60 -19.24
CA GLU A 33 -19.21 -4.44 -18.05
C GLU A 33 -20.49 -5.29 -18.10
N LYS A 34 -21.61 -4.71 -18.57
CA LYS A 34 -22.87 -5.45 -18.72
C LYS A 34 -22.84 -6.48 -19.86
N ASP A 35 -22.14 -6.21 -20.96
CA ASP A 35 -22.00 -7.17 -22.07
C ASP A 35 -20.93 -8.25 -21.81
N GLN A 36 -19.93 -7.98 -20.95
CA GLN A 36 -18.92 -8.96 -20.55
C GLN A 36 -19.43 -10.01 -19.55
N MET A 37 -20.61 -9.82 -18.95
CA MET A 37 -21.32 -10.88 -18.19
C MET A 37 -22.09 -11.87 -19.07
N LYS A 38 -21.69 -12.09 -20.33
CA LYS A 38 -22.05 -13.30 -21.08
C LYS A 38 -20.86 -14.25 -21.10
N ILE A 39 -20.87 -15.19 -20.15
CA ILE A 39 -19.90 -16.27 -20.00
C ILE A 39 -19.64 -16.93 -21.37
N ARG A 40 -18.49 -16.61 -21.96
CA ARG A 40 -17.94 -17.30 -23.13
C ARG A 40 -16.99 -18.37 -22.60
N LYS A 41 -17.42 -19.63 -22.65
CA LYS A 41 -16.61 -20.79 -22.26
C LYS A 41 -15.35 -20.85 -23.12
N ARG A 42 -14.18 -20.52 -22.56
CA ARG A 42 -12.87 -20.79 -23.17
C ARG A 42 -12.21 -21.94 -22.42
N LYS A 43 -11.72 -22.91 -23.19
CA LYS A 43 -11.17 -24.18 -22.68
C LYS A 43 -9.87 -23.93 -21.91
N TRP A 44 -9.80 -24.49 -20.69
CA TRP A 44 -8.67 -24.42 -19.78
C TRP A 44 -7.53 -25.35 -20.20
N VAL A 45 -6.29 -24.90 -19.97
CA VAL A 45 -5.07 -25.72 -19.90
C VAL A 45 -4.85 -26.05 -18.43
N PRO A 46 -4.65 -27.32 -18.04
CA PRO A 46 -4.51 -27.69 -16.63
C PRO A 46 -3.08 -27.40 -16.14
N GLY A 47 -2.93 -26.63 -15.07
CA GLY A 47 -1.60 -26.42 -14.48
C GLY A 47 -1.41 -25.39 -13.37
N ILE A 48 -2.41 -24.58 -13.00
CA ILE A 48 -2.27 -23.60 -11.90
C ILE A 48 -3.50 -23.73 -10.98
N VAL A 49 -3.28 -24.22 -9.77
CA VAL A 49 -4.28 -24.24 -8.71
C VAL A 49 -4.22 -22.87 -8.00
N PHE A 50 -5.04 -21.92 -8.45
CA PHE A 50 -5.41 -20.80 -7.59
C PHE A 50 -6.46 -21.31 -6.60
N SER A 51 -6.09 -21.46 -5.33
CA SER A 51 -7.05 -21.76 -4.27
C SER A 51 -7.89 -20.51 -3.97
N LEU A 52 -8.92 -20.28 -4.78
CA LEU A 52 -10.01 -19.35 -4.46
C LEU A 52 -10.90 -20.01 -3.40
N VAL A 53 -10.55 -19.83 -2.13
CA VAL A 53 -11.43 -20.21 -1.01
C VAL A 53 -12.46 -19.10 -0.85
N ILE A 54 -13.56 -19.19 -1.59
CA ILE A 54 -14.77 -18.41 -1.34
C ILE A 54 -15.56 -19.14 -0.24
N ILE A 55 -15.39 -18.74 1.01
CA ILE A 55 -16.31 -19.16 2.07
C ILE A 55 -17.57 -18.29 1.93
N LEU A 56 -18.59 -18.85 1.28
CA LEU A 56 -19.96 -18.35 1.38
C LEU A 56 -20.48 -18.64 2.79
N ALA A 57 -20.26 -17.70 3.71
CA ALA A 57 -20.91 -17.71 5.01
C ALA A 57 -22.37 -17.27 4.86
N ALA A 58 -23.24 -18.23 4.54
CA ALA A 58 -24.68 -18.06 4.68
C ALA A 58 -25.07 -18.21 6.16
N GLY A 59 -25.46 -17.09 6.78
CA GLY A 59 -26.32 -17.08 7.97
C GLY A 59 -25.63 -16.66 9.27
N THR A 60 -25.68 -15.37 9.59
CA THR A 60 -26.58 -14.76 10.60
C THR A 60 -26.33 -13.25 10.66
N GLY A 61 -27.30 -12.46 10.18
CA GLY A 61 -27.66 -11.19 10.80
C GLY A 61 -26.66 -10.04 10.95
N VAL A 62 -25.55 -9.97 10.21
CA VAL A 62 -24.80 -8.71 10.06
C VAL A 62 -25.09 -8.19 8.66
N ALA A 63 -25.85 -7.11 8.57
CA ALA A 63 -25.86 -6.30 7.36
C ALA A 63 -24.44 -5.77 7.21
N TYR A 64 -23.62 -6.44 6.40
CA TYR A 64 -22.34 -5.89 5.99
C TYR A 64 -22.70 -4.65 5.17
N ALA A 65 -22.64 -3.48 5.80
CA ALA A 65 -22.67 -2.23 5.06
C ALA A 65 -21.52 -2.36 4.07
N ALA A 66 -21.83 -2.38 2.77
CA ALA A 66 -20.78 -2.30 1.76
C ALA A 66 -20.16 -0.91 1.91
N TYR A 67 -19.14 -0.80 2.77
CA TYR A 67 -18.36 0.42 2.91
C TYR A 67 -17.78 0.72 1.54
N LYS A 68 -18.12 1.89 1.00
CA LYS A 68 -17.52 2.35 -0.23
C LYS A 68 -16.10 2.81 0.13
N LEU A 69 -15.13 1.91 0.00
CA LEU A 69 -13.72 2.27 0.14
C LEU A 69 -13.36 3.35 -0.88
N LEU A 70 -12.43 4.23 -0.51
CA LEU A 70 -11.78 5.12 -1.47
C LEU A 70 -11.03 4.28 -2.49
N ASN A 71 -11.07 4.71 -3.75
CA ASN A 71 -10.10 4.21 -4.72
C ASN A 71 -8.71 4.83 -4.45
N PRO A 72 -7.62 4.27 -5.00
CA PRO A 72 -6.26 4.79 -4.78
C PRO A 72 -6.09 6.28 -5.09
N GLY A 73 -6.73 6.77 -6.16
CA GLY A 73 -6.69 8.18 -6.53
C GLY A 73 -7.41 9.09 -5.52
N GLU A 74 -8.60 8.70 -5.07
CA GLU A 74 -9.33 9.41 -4.00
C GLU A 74 -8.50 9.46 -2.69
N ALA A 75 -7.76 8.40 -2.37
CA ALA A 75 -6.88 8.37 -1.20
C ALA A 75 -5.67 9.30 -1.35
N ALA A 76 -5.09 9.40 -2.56
CA ALA A 76 -4.02 10.35 -2.86
C ALA A 76 -4.50 11.82 -2.84
N GLU A 77 -5.68 12.12 -3.39
CA GLU A 77 -6.30 13.45 -3.29
C GLU A 77 -6.52 13.84 -1.82
N ARG A 78 -6.90 12.86 -0.98
CA ARG A 78 -7.17 13.09 0.44
C ARG A 78 -5.93 13.52 1.23
N VAL A 79 -4.73 13.12 0.80
CA VAL A 79 -3.46 13.58 1.38
C VAL A 79 -2.89 14.81 0.67
N GLY A 80 -3.61 15.36 -0.31
CA GLY A 80 -3.24 16.58 -1.03
C GLY A 80 -2.26 16.37 -2.18
N ASP A 81 -2.06 15.13 -2.66
CA ASP A 81 -1.16 14.86 -3.79
C ASP A 81 -1.96 14.65 -5.09
N GLU A 82 -2.22 15.75 -5.80
CA GLU A 82 -3.00 15.74 -7.04
C GLU A 82 -2.26 15.02 -8.18
N ARG A 83 -0.92 14.99 -8.15
CA ARG A 83 -0.13 14.31 -9.17
C ARG A 83 -0.22 12.80 -9.01
N LEU A 84 -0.04 12.30 -7.79
CA LEU A 84 -0.18 10.89 -7.46
C LEU A 84 -1.62 10.41 -7.72
N ALA A 85 -2.62 11.23 -7.39
CA ALA A 85 -4.02 10.92 -7.69
C ALA A 85 -4.28 10.69 -9.18
N ARG A 86 -3.69 11.54 -10.05
CA ARG A 86 -3.77 11.36 -11.51
C ARG A 86 -3.05 10.10 -11.96
N ALA A 87 -1.87 9.83 -11.42
CA ALA A 87 -1.11 8.63 -11.76
C ALA A 87 -1.91 7.35 -11.51
N PHE A 88 -2.68 7.28 -10.42
CA PHE A 88 -3.59 6.15 -10.15
C PHE A 88 -4.73 5.96 -11.17
N SER A 89 -4.95 6.92 -12.06
CA SER A 89 -5.92 6.85 -13.17
C SER A 89 -5.27 6.60 -14.54
N GLU A 90 -3.94 6.51 -14.60
CA GLU A 90 -3.17 6.31 -15.84
C GLU A 90 -2.96 4.81 -16.14
N GLU A 91 -2.57 4.49 -17.38
CA GLU A 91 -2.46 3.11 -17.87
C GLU A 91 -1.40 2.27 -17.13
N GLY A 92 -0.42 2.92 -16.49
CA GLY A 92 0.61 2.26 -15.68
C GLY A 92 0.19 1.94 -14.24
N ALA A 93 -0.94 2.47 -13.76
CA ALA A 93 -1.43 2.16 -12.42
C ALA A 93 -2.32 0.92 -12.42
N MET A 94 -2.25 0.17 -11.33
CA MET A 94 -3.01 -1.07 -11.15
C MET A 94 -4.00 -0.90 -10.01
N GLU A 95 -5.28 -0.93 -10.35
CA GLU A 95 -6.37 -1.07 -9.38
C GLU A 95 -6.57 -2.56 -9.07
N ILE A 96 -6.42 -2.94 -7.80
CA ILE A 96 -6.38 -4.34 -7.35
C ILE A 96 -7.68 -4.70 -6.60
N ASN A 97 -8.05 -3.91 -5.59
CA ASN A 97 -9.23 -4.14 -4.73
C ASN A 97 -9.33 -5.58 -4.18
N GLU A 98 -8.22 -6.17 -3.75
CA GLU A 98 -8.20 -7.50 -3.11
C GLU A 98 -8.35 -7.36 -1.60
N THR A 99 -9.35 -8.01 -1.00
CA THR A 99 -9.54 -8.05 0.46
C THR A 99 -9.15 -9.42 1.02
N GLN A 100 -8.35 -9.43 2.08
CA GLN A 100 -8.08 -10.59 2.92
C GLN A 100 -8.70 -10.38 4.31
N HIS A 101 -9.40 -11.40 4.80
CA HIS A 101 -10.20 -11.35 6.03
C HIS A 101 -9.45 -12.01 7.21
N PHE A 102 -9.40 -11.32 8.35
CA PHE A 102 -8.82 -11.80 9.62
C PHE A 102 -9.87 -11.71 10.73
N GLU A 103 -9.56 -12.23 11.92
CA GLU A 103 -10.52 -12.26 13.04
C GLU A 103 -11.03 -10.86 13.39
N ASN A 104 -10.11 -9.91 13.56
CA ASN A 104 -10.42 -8.56 14.05
C ASN A 104 -10.41 -7.48 12.96
N PHE A 105 -9.89 -7.80 11.77
CA PHE A 105 -9.66 -6.82 10.72
C PHE A 105 -9.88 -7.40 9.32
N ASP A 106 -10.37 -6.56 8.41
CA ASP A 106 -10.32 -6.78 6.97
C ASP A 106 -9.24 -5.87 6.39
N VAL A 107 -8.34 -6.45 5.59
CA VAL A 107 -7.24 -5.73 4.93
C VAL A 107 -7.47 -5.74 3.44
N THR A 108 -7.52 -4.57 2.81
CA THR A 108 -7.73 -4.42 1.37
C THR A 108 -6.53 -3.75 0.72
N LEU A 109 -5.94 -4.42 -0.26
CA LEU A 109 -4.98 -3.83 -1.19
C LEU A 109 -5.75 -3.15 -2.32
N LEU A 110 -5.74 -1.82 -2.34
CA LEU A 110 -6.54 -1.03 -3.27
C LEU A 110 -5.84 -0.88 -4.63
N GLY A 111 -4.54 -0.59 -4.63
CA GLY A 111 -3.79 -0.47 -5.87
C GLY A 111 -2.35 0.00 -5.69
N ILE A 112 -1.64 0.06 -6.80
CA ILE A 112 -0.24 0.46 -6.91
C ILE A 112 -0.02 1.34 -8.14
N ALA A 113 0.84 2.35 -8.02
CA ALA A 113 1.39 3.13 -9.12
C ALA A 113 2.90 3.29 -8.92
N SER A 114 3.67 3.14 -9.99
CA SER A 114 5.14 3.21 -9.96
C SER A 114 5.67 4.08 -11.09
N GLY A 115 6.88 4.60 -10.90
CA GLY A 115 7.64 5.28 -11.95
C GLY A 115 8.25 6.61 -11.51
N GLU A 116 8.84 7.30 -12.49
CA GLU A 116 9.50 8.58 -12.28
C GLU A 116 8.52 9.73 -12.08
N ASN A 117 8.75 10.49 -11.01
CA ASN A 117 8.02 11.70 -10.66
C ASN A 117 6.50 11.43 -10.62
N VAL A 118 6.08 10.35 -9.99
CA VAL A 118 4.66 9.98 -9.89
C VAL A 118 3.91 10.87 -8.90
N ALA A 119 4.57 11.33 -7.83
CA ALA A 119 3.99 12.18 -6.80
C ALA A 119 4.44 13.65 -6.89
N GLU A 120 3.66 14.55 -6.32
CA GLU A 120 4.03 15.96 -6.11
C GLU A 120 4.91 16.12 -4.87
N HIS A 121 4.60 15.37 -3.81
CA HIS A 121 5.46 15.28 -2.64
C HIS A 121 6.66 14.40 -2.97
N VAL A 122 7.85 14.99 -2.84
CA VAL A 122 9.11 14.29 -3.12
C VAL A 122 9.72 13.76 -1.84
N THR A 123 10.32 12.58 -1.93
CA THR A 123 11.21 12.07 -0.88
C THR A 123 12.63 12.44 -1.22
N GLU A 124 13.34 13.01 -0.24
CA GLU A 124 14.75 13.36 -0.34
C GLU A 124 15.58 12.45 0.57
N LYS A 125 16.73 11.99 0.07
CA LYS A 125 17.72 11.23 0.83
C LYS A 125 19.11 11.77 0.51
N ASN A 126 19.85 12.14 1.54
CA ASN A 126 21.22 12.68 1.40
C ASN A 126 21.35 13.89 0.45
N GLY A 127 20.28 14.67 0.28
CA GLY A 127 20.24 15.82 -0.62
C GLY A 127 19.84 15.51 -2.06
N ASP A 128 19.57 14.23 -2.38
CA ASP A 128 19.07 13.79 -3.67
C ASP A 128 17.57 13.51 -3.61
N ILE A 129 16.84 13.94 -4.64
CA ILE A 129 15.42 13.64 -4.81
C ILE A 129 15.28 12.22 -5.37
N LEU A 130 14.56 11.38 -4.63
CA LEU A 130 14.20 10.03 -5.07
C LEU A 130 12.97 10.11 -5.99
N SER A 131 13.21 10.27 -7.29
CA SER A 131 12.13 10.49 -8.26
C SER A 131 11.45 9.20 -8.72
N ASP A 132 12.15 8.05 -8.75
CA ASP A 132 11.60 6.78 -9.24
C ASP A 132 11.13 5.89 -8.09
N ARG A 133 9.80 5.79 -7.93
CA ARG A 133 9.17 5.33 -6.69
C ARG A 133 7.94 4.48 -6.97
N SER A 134 7.57 3.65 -5.99
CA SER A 134 6.31 2.90 -5.98
C SER A 134 5.42 3.34 -4.83
N TYR A 135 4.14 3.59 -5.15
CA TYR A 135 3.09 4.03 -4.23
C TYR A 135 1.99 2.98 -4.14
N ILE A 136 1.70 2.50 -2.94
CA ILE A 136 0.77 1.40 -2.68
C ILE A 136 -0.28 1.86 -1.68
N VAL A 137 -1.55 1.67 -2.00
CA VAL A 137 -2.66 2.11 -1.14
C VAL A 137 -3.32 0.90 -0.48
N THR A 138 -3.39 0.93 0.85
CA THR A 138 -4.04 -0.09 1.67
C THR A 138 -5.15 0.51 2.49
N ALA A 139 -6.25 -0.22 2.64
CA ALA A 139 -7.34 0.09 3.56
C ALA A 139 -7.49 -1.02 4.62
N ILE A 140 -7.69 -0.62 5.88
CA ILE A 140 -7.89 -1.53 7.01
C ILE A 140 -9.16 -1.12 7.76
N THR A 141 -10.06 -2.08 7.95
CA THR A 141 -11.31 -1.91 8.69
C THR A 141 -11.45 -2.95 9.78
N ARG A 142 -12.11 -2.61 10.89
CA ARG A 142 -12.39 -3.59 11.96
C ARG A 142 -13.61 -4.43 11.60
N THR A 143 -13.55 -5.72 11.91
CA THR A 143 -14.65 -6.67 11.67
C THR A 143 -15.78 -6.55 12.71
N ASP A 144 -15.48 -5.97 13.87
CA ASP A 144 -16.44 -5.78 14.97
C ASP A 144 -17.42 -4.60 14.74
N GLY A 145 -17.27 -3.88 13.63
CA GLY A 145 -18.14 -2.75 13.24
C GLY A 145 -17.82 -1.43 13.94
N ASN A 146 -16.80 -1.38 14.82
CA ASN A 146 -16.32 -0.12 15.37
C ASN A 146 -15.39 0.59 14.36
N PRO A 147 -15.33 1.93 14.34
CA PRO A 147 -14.39 2.64 13.49
C PRO A 147 -12.94 2.46 13.96
N MET A 148 -11.99 2.59 13.04
CA MET A 148 -10.59 2.86 13.39
C MET A 148 -10.48 4.16 14.19
N PRO A 149 -9.60 4.27 15.19
CA PRO A 149 -9.46 5.50 15.97
C PRO A 149 -8.98 6.67 15.09
N GLU A 150 -9.64 7.83 15.18
CA GLU A 150 -9.29 8.99 14.33
C GLU A 150 -7.94 9.59 14.66
N ASN A 151 -7.55 9.55 15.95
CA ASN A 151 -6.25 10.03 16.41
C ASN A 151 -5.26 8.87 16.48
N LEU A 152 -4.29 8.88 15.59
CA LEU A 152 -3.22 7.88 15.48
C LEU A 152 -2.26 7.88 16.70
N SER A 153 -2.32 8.94 17.51
CA SER A 153 -1.59 9.10 18.77
C SER A 153 -2.38 8.66 20.01
N ASP A 154 -3.58 8.10 19.84
CA ASP A 154 -4.36 7.56 20.96
C ASP A 154 -3.69 6.29 21.51
N ALA A 155 -3.72 6.08 22.83
CA ALA A 155 -3.23 4.84 23.44
C ALA A 155 -3.97 3.60 22.92
N ALA A 156 -5.19 3.78 22.38
CA ALA A 156 -5.90 2.73 21.66
C ALA A 156 -5.17 2.27 20.38
N TYR A 157 -4.36 3.13 19.76
CA TYR A 157 -3.56 2.84 18.57
C TYR A 157 -2.24 2.14 18.87
N ASP A 158 -1.72 2.24 20.10
CA ASP A 158 -0.46 1.58 20.47
C ASP A 158 -0.53 0.05 20.37
N ASN A 159 -1.75 -0.51 20.47
CA ASN A 159 -2.02 -1.94 20.26
C ASN A 159 -2.54 -2.26 18.84
N MET A 160 -2.58 -1.28 17.92
CA MET A 160 -3.10 -1.41 16.55
C MET A 160 -2.10 -0.86 15.52
N ARG A 161 -0.81 -1.04 15.77
CA ARG A 161 0.24 -0.66 14.81
C ARG A 161 0.41 -1.77 13.78
N PHE A 162 0.40 -1.39 12.50
CA PHE A 162 0.61 -2.32 11.40
C PHE A 162 2.00 -2.13 10.78
N PHE A 163 2.68 -3.24 10.55
CA PHE A 163 3.83 -3.29 9.66
C PHE A 163 3.35 -3.59 8.25
N ILE A 164 3.63 -2.69 7.32
CA ILE A 164 3.16 -2.76 5.93
C ILE A 164 4.36 -2.58 5.02
N SER A 165 4.64 -3.57 4.17
CA SER A 165 5.89 -3.61 3.40
C SER A 165 5.77 -4.39 2.10
N PRO A 166 6.42 -3.94 1.00
CA PRO A 166 6.77 -4.86 -0.07
C PRO A 166 7.78 -5.89 0.46
N LEU A 167 7.69 -7.13 -0.03
CA LEU A 167 8.68 -8.18 0.23
C LEU A 167 9.00 -8.87 -1.10
N ILE A 168 10.24 -9.28 -1.32
CA ILE A 168 10.70 -9.77 -2.63
C ILE A 168 11.10 -11.24 -2.50
N GLN A 169 10.58 -12.10 -3.39
CA GLN A 169 11.01 -13.48 -3.45
C GLN A 169 12.53 -13.57 -3.66
N GLY A 170 13.20 -14.39 -2.83
CA GLY A 170 14.66 -14.53 -2.87
C GLY A 170 15.42 -13.57 -1.96
N CYS A 171 14.73 -12.58 -1.40
CA CYS A 171 15.31 -11.63 -0.44
C CYS A 171 14.79 -11.94 0.97
N ASP A 172 15.69 -11.95 1.96
CA ASP A 172 15.32 -12.14 3.36
C ASP A 172 14.49 -10.93 3.84
N PRO A 173 13.23 -11.11 4.28
CA PRO A 173 12.37 -10.03 4.78
C PRO A 173 12.96 -9.21 5.94
N ILE A 174 13.89 -9.76 6.72
CA ILE A 174 14.56 -9.03 7.80
C ILE A 174 15.48 -7.95 7.22
N ARG A 175 16.13 -8.25 6.10
CA ARG A 175 17.11 -7.37 5.45
C ARG A 175 16.50 -6.47 4.39
N VAL A 176 15.53 -6.99 3.64
CA VAL A 176 14.90 -6.33 2.50
C VAL A 176 13.41 -6.17 2.75
N ASN A 177 13.06 -5.00 3.27
CA ASN A 177 11.70 -4.57 3.57
C ASN A 177 11.58 -3.04 3.45
N ILE A 178 10.41 -2.51 3.78
CA ILE A 178 10.06 -1.10 3.66
C ILE A 178 11.10 -0.16 4.29
N VAL A 179 11.73 -0.54 5.41
CA VAL A 179 12.73 0.29 6.08
C VAL A 179 14.00 0.40 5.22
N SER A 180 14.50 -0.73 4.74
CA SER A 180 15.67 -0.76 3.83
C SER A 180 15.38 -0.19 2.44
N MET A 181 14.11 -0.20 2.03
CA MET A 181 13.68 0.20 0.68
C MET A 181 13.29 1.68 0.57
N ASP A 182 13.92 2.53 1.40
CA ASP A 182 13.67 3.96 1.47
C ASP A 182 12.18 4.30 1.59
N GLY A 183 11.51 3.51 2.43
CA GLY A 183 10.08 3.52 2.57
C GLY A 183 9.59 4.55 3.56
N VAL A 184 8.51 5.22 3.17
CA VAL A 184 7.77 6.16 4.01
C VAL A 184 6.28 5.92 3.82
N TYR A 185 5.46 6.45 4.72
CA TYR A 185 4.02 6.37 4.53
C TYR A 185 3.31 7.59 5.08
N THR A 186 2.14 7.86 4.51
CA THR A 186 1.13 8.74 5.09
C THR A 186 -0.11 7.91 5.40
N GLU A 187 -0.74 8.19 6.54
CA GLU A 187 -1.95 7.49 6.96
C GLU A 187 -3.01 8.45 7.47
N PHE A 188 -4.27 8.06 7.28
CA PHE A 188 -5.42 8.81 7.77
C PHE A 188 -6.61 7.87 7.98
N VAL A 189 -7.52 8.26 8.86
CA VAL A 189 -8.80 7.58 9.01
C VAL A 189 -9.90 8.38 8.32
N GLN A 190 -10.72 7.70 7.53
CA GLN A 190 -11.93 8.25 6.93
C GLN A 190 -13.05 7.23 6.99
N ASP A 191 -14.24 7.66 7.45
CA ASP A 191 -15.43 6.81 7.58
C ASP A 191 -15.15 5.51 8.37
N GLY A 192 -14.30 5.60 9.39
CA GLY A 192 -13.89 4.47 10.23
C GLY A 192 -12.89 3.49 9.59
N THR A 193 -12.39 3.79 8.39
CA THR A 193 -11.36 3.00 7.69
C THR A 193 -10.01 3.68 7.81
N LEU A 194 -8.97 2.92 8.18
CA LEU A 194 -7.58 3.38 8.10
C LEU A 194 -7.10 3.21 6.66
N TYR A 195 -6.66 4.30 6.04
CA TYR A 195 -5.96 4.28 4.78
C TYR A 195 -4.48 4.54 5.02
N ARG A 196 -3.61 3.75 4.39
CA ARG A 196 -2.17 4.00 4.34
C ARG A 196 -1.71 4.06 2.89
N LEU A 197 -1.05 5.16 2.55
CA LEU A 197 -0.28 5.31 1.32
C LEU A 197 1.18 5.02 1.68
N THR A 198 1.66 3.86 1.24
CA THR A 198 3.05 3.42 1.40
C THR A 198 3.83 3.81 0.15
N GLU A 199 4.95 4.48 0.34
CA GLU A 199 5.92 4.85 -0.69
C GLU A 199 7.22 4.09 -0.44
N CYS A 200 7.89 3.63 -1.49
CA CYS A 200 9.21 3.01 -1.43
C CYS A 200 9.95 3.15 -2.77
N SER A 201 11.20 2.68 -2.84
CA SER A 201 11.95 2.63 -4.09
C SER A 201 11.18 1.80 -5.13
N ASN A 202 11.33 2.16 -6.42
CA ASN A 202 10.55 1.49 -7.46
C ASN A 202 10.81 -0.03 -7.46
N ILE A 203 9.75 -0.79 -7.20
CA ILE A 203 9.79 -2.25 -7.07
C ILE A 203 9.59 -2.98 -8.40
N GLU A 204 9.32 -2.26 -9.50
CA GLU A 204 9.13 -2.84 -10.84
C GLU A 204 10.39 -3.51 -11.37
N ILE A 205 11.58 -3.07 -10.94
CA ILE A 205 12.85 -3.74 -11.30
C ILE A 205 12.86 -5.21 -10.88
N PHE A 206 12.08 -5.60 -9.87
CA PHE A 206 11.94 -6.98 -9.36
C PHE A 206 10.78 -7.76 -10.01
N ALA A 207 10.15 -7.27 -11.06
CA ALA A 207 8.96 -7.91 -11.65
C ALA A 207 9.22 -9.29 -12.29
N ASP A 208 10.48 -9.70 -12.45
CA ASP A 208 10.87 -11.07 -12.83
C ASP A 208 10.74 -12.06 -11.66
N ARG A 209 10.66 -11.57 -10.42
CA ARG A 209 10.43 -12.31 -9.17
C ARG A 209 8.98 -12.18 -8.73
N THR A 210 8.57 -13.00 -7.77
CA THR A 210 7.31 -12.73 -7.07
C THR A 210 7.54 -11.60 -6.07
N VAL A 211 6.90 -10.46 -6.29
CA VAL A 211 6.87 -9.38 -5.29
C VAL A 211 5.58 -9.51 -4.49
N TYR A 212 5.72 -9.58 -3.18
CA TYR A 212 4.63 -9.63 -2.22
C TYR A 212 4.41 -8.27 -1.60
N PHE A 213 3.22 -8.06 -1.05
CA PHE A 213 2.94 -6.93 -0.16
C PHE A 213 2.29 -7.45 1.11
N CYS A 214 2.94 -7.20 2.25
CA CYS A 214 2.52 -7.75 3.53
C CYS A 214 1.85 -6.69 4.41
N VAL A 215 0.88 -7.12 5.21
CA VAL A 215 0.31 -6.34 6.32
C VAL A 215 0.26 -7.26 7.53
N SER A 216 1.00 -6.93 8.58
CA SER A 216 0.94 -7.65 9.85
C SER A 216 0.80 -6.72 11.03
N ASP A 217 0.45 -7.28 12.18
CA ASP A 217 0.68 -6.58 13.45
C ASP A 217 2.18 -6.28 13.57
N ALA A 218 2.51 -5.03 13.91
CA ALA A 218 3.88 -4.61 14.09
C ALA A 218 4.48 -5.30 15.33
N ASP A 219 5.66 -5.87 15.19
CA ASP A 219 6.41 -6.38 16.33
C ASP A 219 7.06 -5.21 17.07
N GLN A 220 6.50 -4.84 18.22
CA GLN A 220 6.99 -3.75 19.06
C GLN A 220 8.36 -4.03 19.68
N SER A 221 8.84 -5.28 19.63
CA SER A 221 10.19 -5.66 20.05
C SER A 221 11.22 -5.58 18.93
N SER A 222 10.78 -5.45 17.68
CA SER A 222 11.63 -5.27 16.50
C SER A 222 11.84 -3.79 16.23
N ALA A 223 13.10 -3.35 16.12
CA ALA A 223 13.44 -1.97 15.77
C ALA A 223 12.82 -1.53 14.43
N PHE A 224 12.51 -2.49 13.55
CA PHE A 224 11.95 -2.27 12.23
C PHE A 224 10.47 -2.68 12.12
N GLY A 225 9.89 -3.24 13.18
CA GLY A 225 8.48 -3.63 13.24
C GLY A 225 8.10 -4.90 12.46
N TYR A 226 9.03 -5.50 11.70
CA TYR A 226 8.78 -6.75 10.98
C TYR A 226 8.52 -7.91 11.95
N ASN A 227 7.48 -8.68 11.69
CA ASN A 227 7.05 -9.79 12.54
C ASN A 227 7.39 -11.15 11.91
N GLU A 228 8.47 -11.78 12.39
CA GLU A 228 8.94 -13.09 11.91
C GLU A 228 8.00 -14.26 12.23
N GLU A 229 7.10 -14.09 13.20
CA GLU A 229 6.08 -15.08 13.55
C GLU A 229 4.89 -15.03 12.60
N ALA A 230 4.68 -13.91 11.88
CA ALA A 230 3.58 -13.77 10.93
C ALA A 230 3.84 -14.53 9.61
N TYR A 231 5.12 -14.65 9.20
CA TYR A 231 5.51 -15.20 7.90
C TYR A 231 6.59 -16.28 8.01
N LYS A 232 6.70 -17.08 6.95
CA LYS A 232 7.77 -18.07 6.74
C LYS A 232 8.51 -17.73 5.45
N PHE A 233 9.80 -17.48 5.58
CA PHE A 233 10.73 -17.40 4.46
C PHE A 233 11.37 -18.77 4.20
N ASP A 234 11.40 -19.18 2.93
CA ASP A 234 12.06 -20.41 2.50
C ASP A 234 13.44 -20.08 1.92
N ASN A 235 14.49 -20.30 2.70
CA ASN A 235 15.88 -20.05 2.28
C ASN A 235 16.33 -20.83 1.02
N THR A 236 15.60 -21.86 0.61
CA THR A 236 15.94 -22.63 -0.61
C THR A 236 15.25 -22.07 -1.85
N THR A 237 13.99 -21.64 -1.73
CA THR A 237 13.18 -21.18 -2.88
C THR A 237 12.99 -19.68 -2.94
N GLY A 238 13.37 -18.96 -1.88
CA GLY A 238 13.11 -17.55 -1.68
C GLY A 238 11.64 -17.21 -1.44
N ALA A 239 10.75 -18.19 -1.39
CA ALA A 239 9.31 -17.95 -1.31
C ALA A 239 8.91 -17.52 0.11
N ILE A 240 8.02 -16.53 0.18
CA ILE A 240 7.43 -16.04 1.43
C ILE A 240 5.99 -16.55 1.51
N ARG A 241 5.61 -17.07 2.67
CA ARG A 241 4.27 -17.61 2.93
C ARG A 241 3.76 -17.17 4.30
N ARG A 242 2.45 -17.01 4.42
CA ARG A 242 1.77 -16.78 5.70
C ARG A 242 1.97 -17.99 6.63
N ARG A 243 2.07 -17.74 7.94
CA ARG A 243 1.95 -18.81 8.94
C ARG A 243 0.47 -19.07 9.23
N GLU A 244 0.02 -20.30 8.98
CA GLU A 244 -1.41 -20.67 9.09
C GLU A 244 -1.97 -20.59 10.52
N ASN A 245 -1.12 -20.76 11.54
CA ASN A 245 -1.52 -20.75 12.95
C ASN A 245 -1.21 -19.42 13.66
N TYR A 246 -0.94 -18.36 12.91
CA TYR A 246 -0.73 -17.03 13.50
C TYR A 246 -2.10 -16.41 13.82
N GLU A 247 -2.30 -15.99 15.07
CA GLU A 247 -3.59 -15.47 15.55
C GLU A 247 -3.81 -14.00 15.19
N GLY A 248 -2.75 -13.28 14.81
CA GLY A 248 -2.83 -11.88 14.39
C GLY A 248 -3.09 -11.69 12.89
N ILE A 249 -2.87 -10.47 12.40
CA ILE A 249 -2.90 -10.16 10.98
C ILE A 249 -1.59 -10.61 10.32
N ASN A 250 -1.71 -11.35 9.22
CA ASN A 250 -0.57 -11.68 8.37
C ASN A 250 -0.93 -11.66 6.89
N ALA A 251 -1.60 -10.60 6.42
CA ALA A 251 -2.00 -10.48 5.02
C ALA A 251 -0.78 -10.51 4.11
N LEU A 252 -0.88 -11.28 3.03
CA LEU A 252 0.20 -11.41 2.06
C LEU A 252 -0.43 -11.43 0.67
N PHE A 253 -0.31 -10.30 -0.02
CA PHE A 253 -0.76 -10.12 -1.39
C PHE A 253 0.40 -10.42 -2.34
N VAL A 254 0.08 -10.86 -3.55
CA VAL A 254 1.06 -10.93 -4.65
C VAL A 254 0.80 -9.74 -5.55
N LEU A 255 1.80 -8.88 -5.73
CA LEU A 255 1.67 -7.70 -6.58
C LEU A 255 1.68 -8.11 -8.05
N PRO A 256 0.70 -7.67 -8.87
CA PRO A 256 0.57 -8.07 -10.26
C PRO A 256 1.49 -7.25 -11.19
N LEU A 257 2.77 -7.11 -10.85
CA LEU A 257 3.73 -6.28 -11.60
C LEU A 257 3.91 -6.78 -13.05
N ASP A 258 4.10 -5.85 -13.98
CA ASP A 258 4.40 -6.17 -15.37
C ASP A 258 5.84 -6.68 -15.50
N LYS A 259 5.98 -7.93 -15.94
CA LYS A 259 7.28 -8.59 -16.08
C LYS A 259 8.17 -7.93 -17.12
N ASP A 260 7.58 -7.20 -18.07
CA ASP A 260 8.34 -6.48 -19.10
C ASP A 260 9.06 -5.25 -18.52
N LEU A 261 8.71 -4.82 -17.29
CA LEU A 261 9.37 -3.73 -16.55
C LEU A 261 10.50 -4.23 -15.62
N ALA A 262 10.71 -5.54 -15.54
CA ALA A 262 11.80 -6.10 -14.75
C ALA A 262 13.17 -5.69 -15.29
N ASP A 263 14.08 -5.36 -14.38
CA ASP A 263 15.49 -5.10 -14.69
C ASP A 263 16.35 -5.91 -13.71
N PRO A 264 16.73 -7.16 -14.07
CA PRO A 264 17.52 -8.01 -13.19
C PRO A 264 18.91 -7.44 -12.86
N GLU A 265 19.51 -6.64 -13.75
CA GLU A 265 20.83 -6.04 -13.49
C GLU A 265 20.70 -4.93 -12.46
N ALA A 266 19.74 -4.03 -12.64
CA ALA A 266 19.43 -2.99 -11.66
C ALA A 266 18.96 -3.57 -10.32
N ALA A 267 18.18 -4.66 -10.34
CA ALA A 267 17.74 -5.35 -9.14
C ALA A 267 18.91 -5.92 -8.31
N GLU A 268 19.89 -6.57 -8.95
CA GLU A 268 21.07 -7.08 -8.25
C GLU A 268 21.99 -5.96 -7.75
N GLU A 269 22.18 -4.89 -8.55
CA GLU A 269 22.92 -3.70 -8.10
C GLU A 269 22.25 -3.09 -6.85
N TYR A 270 20.92 -2.94 -6.89
CA TYR A 270 20.14 -2.43 -5.77
C TYR A 270 20.22 -3.33 -4.53
N LEU A 271 20.26 -4.65 -4.71
CA LEU A 271 20.33 -5.57 -3.58
C LEU A 271 21.74 -5.65 -2.97
N SER A 272 22.78 -5.41 -3.76
CA SER A 272 24.18 -5.51 -3.33
C SER A 272 24.53 -4.61 -2.14
N VAL A 273 23.86 -3.46 -2.00
CA VAL A 273 24.08 -2.56 -0.86
C VAL A 273 23.63 -3.17 0.46
N PHE A 274 22.59 -4.01 0.45
CA PHE A 274 22.12 -4.70 1.66
C PHE A 274 22.99 -5.91 1.99
N GLU A 275 23.74 -6.46 1.03
CA GLU A 275 24.67 -7.56 1.24
C GLU A 275 25.93 -7.13 1.99
N THR A 276 26.38 -5.88 1.78
CA THR A 276 27.61 -5.32 2.35
C THR A 276 27.53 -4.90 3.81
N ASP A 277 26.33 -4.84 4.41
CA ASP A 277 26.15 -4.58 5.84
C ASP A 277 26.38 -5.85 6.68
N GLU A 278 27.57 -6.44 6.54
CA GLU A 278 28.27 -7.07 7.67
C GLU A 278 28.93 -5.97 8.53
N GLU A 279 28.27 -4.82 8.75
CA GLU A 279 28.54 -4.07 9.98
C GLU A 279 27.97 -4.93 11.10
N SER A 280 28.88 -5.62 11.77
CA SER A 280 28.59 -6.62 12.78
C SER A 280 27.54 -6.11 13.77
N GLU A 281 26.64 -6.97 14.27
CA GLU A 281 25.76 -6.63 15.40
C GLU A 281 26.53 -5.99 16.57
N ASP A 282 27.83 -6.27 16.68
CA ASP A 282 28.75 -5.66 17.62
C ASP A 282 28.93 -4.14 17.42
N ASP A 283 28.89 -3.62 16.19
CA ASP A 283 29.10 -2.20 15.86
C ASP A 283 27.84 -1.36 16.13
N TYR A 284 26.65 -1.84 15.74
CA TYR A 284 25.38 -1.21 16.11
C TYR A 284 25.13 -1.27 17.62
N ALA A 285 25.41 -2.42 18.26
CA ALA A 285 25.29 -2.54 19.70
C ALA A 285 26.35 -1.71 20.43
N ALA A 286 27.55 -1.51 19.85
CA ALA A 286 28.56 -0.61 20.39
C ALA A 286 28.13 0.85 20.28
N TRP A 287 27.67 1.30 19.12
CA TRP A 287 27.18 2.65 18.91
C TRP A 287 25.95 2.95 19.76
N SER A 288 24.99 2.03 19.86
CA SER A 288 23.83 2.17 20.75
C SER A 288 24.25 2.23 22.21
N ARG A 289 25.19 1.39 22.66
CA ARG A 289 25.71 1.44 24.04
C ARG A 289 26.45 2.74 24.33
N GLU A 290 27.19 3.27 23.36
CA GLU A 290 27.92 4.53 23.48
C GLU A 290 26.97 5.73 23.48
N ALA A 291 25.94 5.72 22.63
CA ALA A 291 24.87 6.71 22.62
C ALA A 291 24.05 6.69 23.92
N ASP A 292 23.67 5.51 24.42
CA ASP A 292 22.96 5.36 25.70
C ASP A 292 23.81 5.82 26.89
N ALA A 293 25.10 5.47 26.91
CA ALA A 293 26.03 5.94 27.93
C ALA A 293 26.16 7.46 27.91
N PHE A 294 26.33 8.06 26.72
CA PHE A 294 26.40 9.49 26.55
C PHE A 294 25.11 10.18 27.01
N MET A 295 23.94 9.69 26.60
CA MET A 295 22.64 10.23 27.00
C MET A 295 22.41 10.13 28.52
N SER A 296 22.96 9.12 29.19
CA SER A 296 22.89 8.98 30.65
C SER A 296 23.77 9.96 31.42
N GLU A 297 24.78 10.55 30.76
CA GLU A 297 25.65 11.58 31.33
C GLU A 297 25.06 12.99 31.17
N ILE A 298 24.05 13.18 30.30
CA ILE A 298 23.37 14.46 30.11
C ILE A 298 22.37 14.68 31.25
N THR A 299 22.50 15.81 31.95
CA THR A 299 21.57 16.26 32.98
C THR A 299 21.10 17.68 32.67
N PRO A 300 19.98 18.14 33.25
CA PRO A 300 19.52 19.52 33.10
C PRO A 300 20.57 20.57 33.45
N GLU A 301 21.54 20.25 34.32
CA GLU A 301 22.59 21.14 34.76
C GLU A 301 23.81 21.21 33.82
N ASN A 302 24.00 20.22 32.93
CA ASN A 302 25.15 20.16 32.02
C ASN A 302 24.76 20.18 30.52
N ILE A 303 23.48 20.09 30.19
CA ILE A 303 22.97 20.05 28.82
C ILE A 303 23.42 21.26 27.97
N GLU A 304 23.57 22.43 28.59
CA GLU A 304 24.06 23.66 27.94
C GLU A 304 25.53 23.57 27.48
N GLN A 305 26.29 22.54 27.89
CA GLN A 305 27.65 22.28 27.40
C GLN A 305 27.65 21.50 26.08
N TYR A 306 26.55 20.80 25.78
CA TYR A 306 26.43 19.89 24.65
C TYR A 306 25.40 20.34 23.61
N ALA A 307 24.49 21.24 23.99
CA ALA A 307 23.46 21.76 23.12
C ALA A 307 23.22 23.25 23.38
N ASP A 308 23.16 24.02 22.30
CA ASP A 308 22.73 25.41 22.33
C ASP A 308 21.21 25.47 22.33
N ARG A 309 20.64 26.32 23.19
CA ARG A 309 19.19 26.53 23.22
C ARG A 309 18.76 27.28 21.96
N ILE A 310 17.95 26.62 21.13
CA ILE A 310 17.31 27.22 19.96
C ILE A 310 15.95 27.77 20.40
N GLU A 311 15.94 28.98 20.96
CA GLU A 311 14.72 29.78 21.13
C GLU A 311 14.95 31.21 20.64
N GLU A 312 14.00 31.70 19.84
CA GLU A 312 13.50 33.08 19.94
C GLU A 312 12.27 33.09 20.85
#